data_AF-A0A382W4K1-F1
#
_entry.id   AF-A0A382W4K1-F1
#
_cell.length_a   1.000
_cell.length_b   1.000
_cell.length_c   1.000
_cell.angle_alpha   90.00
_cell.angle_beta   90.00
_cell.angle_gamma   90.00
#
_symmetry.space_group_name_H-M   'P 1'
#
loop_
_entity.id
_entity.type
_entity.pdbx_description
1 polymer ?
#
loop_
_entity_poly.entity_id
_entity_poly.type
_entity_poly.pdbx_seq_one_letter_code
_entity_poly.pdbx_strand_id
1 'polypeptide(L)'
;NLMAVALAVLATFLASVGNIASARNQRHGIPVIEANTYGMTYGALIMLTLSLVTGQEFSFEMTASYIGSLLFLTVFATIIAFLSYLTLLGRVGVARGAYASLIFPLVALGISTIVEGYQWSAYAGVGVALILTGNLLILRRGSRAIPR
;
A
#
# COMPACT_ATOMS: atom_id res chain seq x y z
N ASN A 1 -16.67 1.72 -17.93
CA ASN A 1 -15.58 0.72 -17.85
C ASN A 1 -15.82 -0.22 -16.67
N LEU A 2 -16.78 -1.15 -16.79
CA LEU A 2 -17.28 -1.98 -15.67
C LEU A 2 -16.20 -2.92 -15.11
N MET A 3 -15.34 -3.46 -15.98
CA MET A 3 -14.26 -4.36 -15.58
C MET A 3 -13.23 -3.66 -14.68
N ALA A 4 -12.88 -2.41 -14.96
CA ALA A 4 -11.98 -1.62 -14.11
C ALA A 4 -12.57 -1.38 -12.70
N VAL A 5 -13.87 -1.09 -12.63
CA VAL A 5 -14.57 -0.93 -11.34
C VAL A 5 -14.61 -2.25 -10.58
N ALA A 6 -14.95 -3.36 -11.26
CA ALA A 6 -14.98 -4.68 -10.64
C ALA A 6 -13.60 -5.09 -10.09
N LEU A 7 -12.52 -4.84 -10.85
CA LEU A 7 -11.15 -5.10 -10.41
C LEU A 7 -10.75 -4.21 -9.22
N ALA A 8 -11.11 -2.93 -9.23
CA ALA A 8 -10.82 -2.02 -8.12
C ALA A 8 -11.55 -2.44 -6.82
N VAL A 9 -12.81 -2.86 -6.93
CA VAL A 9 -13.58 -3.39 -5.80
C VAL A 9 -12.97 -4.68 -5.28
N LEU A 10 -12.62 -5.61 -6.17
CA LEU A 10 -11.98 -6.87 -5.80
C LEU A 10 -10.62 -6.64 -5.12
N ALA A 11 -9.78 -5.76 -5.67
CA ALA A 11 -8.49 -5.42 -5.10
C ALA A 11 -8.64 -4.81 -3.69
N THR A 12 -9.58 -3.87 -3.53
CA THR A 12 -9.85 -3.23 -2.23
C THR A 12 -10.40 -4.23 -1.22
N PHE A 13 -11.28 -5.13 -1.66
CA PHE A 13 -11.83 -6.20 -0.81
C PHE A 13 -10.73 -7.15 -0.33
N LEU A 14 -9.88 -7.64 -1.23
CA LEU A 14 -8.73 -8.50 -0.90
C LEU A 14 -7.76 -7.80 0.06
N ALA A 15 -7.45 -6.52 -0.18
CA ALA A 15 -6.61 -5.72 0.72
C ALA A 15 -7.23 -5.58 2.12
N SER A 16 -8.54 -5.38 2.21
CA SER A 16 -9.26 -5.28 3.48
C SER A 16 -9.23 -6.60 4.25
N VAL A 17 -9.49 -7.73 3.57
CA VAL A 17 -9.38 -9.07 4.16
C VAL A 17 -7.97 -9.32 4.69
N GLY A 18 -6.92 -8.97 3.92
CA GLY A 18 -5.53 -9.08 4.35
C GLY A 18 -5.21 -8.25 5.60
N ASN A 19 -5.70 -7.01 5.65
CA ASN A 19 -5.52 -6.13 6.81
C ASN A 19 -6.22 -6.65 8.07
N ILE A 20 -7.45 -7.18 7.94
CA ILE A 20 -8.20 -7.76 9.05
C ILE A 20 -7.54 -9.06 9.53
N ALA A 21 -7.13 -9.94 8.61
CA ALA A 21 -6.42 -11.17 8.93
C ALA A 21 -5.08 -10.88 9.63
N SER A 22 -4.33 -9.90 9.14
CA SER A 22 -3.07 -9.47 9.76
C SER A 22 -3.29 -8.90 11.17
N ALA A 23 -4.31 -8.05 11.35
CA ALA A 23 -4.67 -7.55 12.67
C ALA A 23 -5.11 -8.67 13.63
N ARG A 24 -5.83 -9.70 13.13
CA ARG A 24 -6.20 -10.89 13.90
C ARG A 24 -4.97 -11.72 14.30
N ASN A 25 -4.05 -11.97 13.38
CA ASN A 25 -2.82 -12.71 13.66
C ASN A 25 -1.98 -12.01 14.74
N GLN A 26 -1.86 -10.69 14.66
CA GLN A 26 -1.16 -9.90 15.68
C GLN A 26 -1.84 -9.97 17.05
N ARG A 27 -3.18 -9.98 17.10
CA ARG A 27 -3.94 -10.17 18.36
C ARG A 27 -3.73 -11.56 18.97
N HIS A 28 -3.45 -12.57 18.15
CA HIS A 28 -3.13 -13.93 18.59
C HIS A 28 -1.62 -14.09 18.93
N GLY A 29 -0.84 -13.00 18.94
CA GLY A 29 0.57 -13.02 19.29
C GLY A 29 1.52 -13.48 18.18
N ILE A 30 1.03 -13.64 16.95
CA ILE A 30 1.88 -14.01 15.81
C ILE A 30 2.78 -12.80 15.44
N PRO A 31 4.10 -12.97 15.37
CA PRO A 31 5.01 -11.89 14.97
C PRO A 31 4.69 -11.34 13.58
N VAL A 32 4.70 -10.01 13.44
CA VAL A 32 4.43 -9.32 12.17
C VAL A 32 5.42 -9.72 11.08
N ILE A 33 6.68 -9.89 11.46
CA ILE A 33 7.75 -10.27 10.53
C ILE A 33 7.45 -11.61 9.88
N GLU A 34 7.11 -12.63 10.67
CA GLU A 34 6.80 -13.98 10.15
C GLU A 34 5.57 -13.96 9.24
N ALA A 35 4.48 -13.34 9.71
CA ALA A 35 3.26 -13.22 8.92
C ALA A 35 3.49 -12.49 7.59
N ASN A 36 4.30 -11.44 7.60
CA ASN A 36 4.66 -10.68 6.41
C ASN A 36 5.54 -11.49 5.45
N THR A 37 6.54 -12.22 5.97
CA THR A 37 7.42 -13.09 5.17
C THR A 37 6.59 -14.14 4.44
N TYR A 38 5.73 -14.89 5.14
CA TYR A 38 4.86 -15.87 4.50
C TYR A 38 3.93 -15.21 3.47
N GLY A 39 3.31 -14.08 3.81
CA GLY A 39 2.43 -13.35 2.90
C GLY A 39 3.13 -12.93 1.59
N MET A 40 4.34 -12.38 1.70
CA MET A 40 5.15 -11.97 0.55
C MET A 40 5.66 -13.17 -0.25
N THR A 41 6.05 -14.27 0.39
CA THR A 41 6.47 -15.49 -0.31
C THR A 41 5.33 -16.09 -1.14
N TYR A 42 4.13 -16.25 -0.56
CA TYR A 42 2.96 -16.71 -1.31
C TYR A 42 2.58 -15.74 -2.43
N GLY A 43 2.62 -14.44 -2.17
CA GLY A 43 2.40 -13.41 -3.20
C GLY A 43 3.37 -13.52 -4.37
N ALA A 44 4.66 -13.71 -4.09
CA ALA A 44 5.69 -13.89 -5.10
C ALA A 44 5.50 -15.18 -5.91
N LEU A 45 5.14 -16.30 -5.26
CA LEU A 45 4.87 -17.57 -5.94
C LEU A 45 3.63 -17.49 -6.85
N ILE A 46 2.57 -16.82 -6.40
CA ILE A 46 1.38 -16.58 -7.20
C ILE A 46 1.72 -15.68 -8.40
N MET A 47 2.45 -14.58 -8.18
CA MET A 47 2.91 -13.70 -9.26
C MET A 47 3.79 -14.43 -10.27
N LEU A 48 4.71 -15.28 -9.81
CA LEU A 48 5.56 -16.11 -10.66
C LEU A 48 4.72 -17.07 -11.51
N THR A 49 3.77 -17.77 -10.89
CA THR A 49 2.88 -18.71 -11.60
C THR A 49 2.02 -17.99 -12.63
N LEU A 50 1.45 -16.84 -12.26
CA LEU A 50 0.66 -16.01 -13.18
C LEU A 50 1.51 -15.54 -14.36
N SER A 51 2.73 -15.05 -14.11
CA SER A 51 3.67 -14.64 -15.15
C SER A 51 3.91 -15.75 -16.17
N LEU A 52 4.18 -16.98 -15.70
CA LEU A 52 4.38 -18.15 -16.54
C LEU A 52 3.14 -18.52 -17.37
N VAL A 53 1.95 -18.51 -16.75
CA VAL A 53 0.68 -18.82 -17.45
C VAL A 53 0.33 -17.75 -18.49
N THR A 54 0.64 -16.49 -18.22
CA THR A 54 0.40 -15.37 -19.15
C THR A 54 1.45 -15.29 -20.27
N GLY A 55 2.51 -16.09 -20.22
CA GLY A 55 3.57 -16.10 -21.23
C GLY A 55 4.42 -14.84 -21.24
N GLN A 56 4.54 -14.15 -20.09
CA GLN A 56 5.34 -12.92 -20.02
C GLN A 56 6.83 -13.25 -20.15
N GLU A 57 7.54 -12.44 -20.94
CA GLU A 57 8.98 -12.58 -21.09
C GLU A 57 9.69 -12.13 -19.79
N PHE A 58 10.48 -13.01 -19.19
CA PHE A 58 11.36 -12.65 -18.09
C PHE A 58 12.59 -11.91 -18.63
N SER A 59 12.44 -10.62 -18.92
CA SER A 59 13.55 -9.74 -19.30
C SER A 59 14.38 -9.36 -18.06
N PHE A 60 15.40 -10.15 -17.75
CA PHE A 60 16.36 -9.81 -16.71
C PHE A 60 17.61 -9.18 -17.32
N GLU A 61 17.75 -7.86 -17.16
CA GLU A 61 18.93 -7.15 -17.61
C GLU A 61 20.03 -7.17 -16.55
N MET A 62 21.21 -7.69 -16.90
CA MET A 62 22.37 -7.75 -16.00
C MET A 62 23.09 -6.39 -15.94
N THR A 63 22.34 -5.33 -15.66
CA THR A 63 22.86 -3.96 -15.52
C THR A 63 22.76 -3.52 -14.06
N ALA A 64 23.78 -2.83 -13.55
CA ALA A 64 23.81 -2.33 -12.18
C ALA A 64 22.59 -1.44 -11.84
N SER A 65 22.09 -0.68 -12.83
CA SER A 65 20.87 0.12 -12.66
C SER A 65 19.62 -0.74 -12.45
N TYR A 66 19.40 -1.76 -13.30
CA TYR A 66 18.25 -2.67 -13.18
C TYR A 66 18.26 -3.42 -11.85
N ILE A 67 19.40 -4.01 -11.49
CA ILE A 67 19.56 -4.76 -10.23
C ILE A 67 19.39 -3.82 -9.02
N GLY A 68 19.97 -2.62 -9.08
CA GLY A 68 19.84 -1.61 -8.04
C GLY A 68 18.38 -1.20 -7.81
N SER A 69 17.64 -0.90 -8.89
CA SER A 69 16.21 -0.56 -8.83
C SER A 69 15.36 -1.72 -8.32
N LEU A 70 15.63 -2.95 -8.77
CA LEU A 70 14.91 -4.15 -8.34
C LEU A 70 15.11 -4.43 -6.84
N LEU A 71 16.35 -4.33 -6.36
CA LEU A 71 16.68 -4.50 -4.94
C LEU A 71 16.05 -3.39 -4.09
N PHE A 72 16.11 -2.14 -4.55
CA PHE A 72 15.49 -1.02 -3.85
C PHE A 72 13.97 -1.22 -3.71
N LEU A 73 13.30 -1.60 -4.80
CA LEU A 73 11.85 -1.80 -4.81
C LEU A 73 11.42 -2.99 -3.94
N THR A 74 12.21 -4.07 -3.98
CA THR A 74 11.90 -5.28 -3.20
C THR A 74 12.14 -5.06 -1.71
N VAL A 75 13.30 -4.52 -1.33
CA VAL A 75 13.67 -4.39 0.09
C VAL A 75 12.98 -3.19 0.74
N PHE A 76 13.16 -2.00 0.19
CA PHE A 76 12.68 -0.77 0.83
C PHE A 76 11.20 -0.53 0.55
N ALA A 77 10.81 -0.53 -0.72
CA ALA A 77 9.44 -0.17 -1.10
C ALA A 77 8.42 -1.29 -0.80
N THR A 78 8.85 -2.55 -0.72
CA THR A 78 7.96 -3.68 -0.44
C THR A 78 8.14 -4.22 0.98
N ILE A 79 9.26 -4.88 1.30
CA ILE A 79 9.45 -5.58 2.58
C ILE A 79 9.36 -4.61 3.76
N ILE A 80 10.19 -3.56 3.78
CA ILE A 80 10.25 -2.61 4.89
C ILE A 80 8.97 -1.80 4.98
N ALA A 81 8.50 -1.24 3.85
CA ALA A 81 7.28 -0.43 3.83
C ALA A 81 6.06 -1.20 4.35
N PHE A 82 5.85 -2.44 3.89
CA PHE A 82 4.70 -3.23 4.32
C PHE A 82 4.85 -3.71 5.76
N LEU A 83 6.06 -4.06 6.20
CA LEU A 83 6.33 -4.40 7.60
C LEU A 83 6.01 -3.21 8.52
N SER A 84 6.46 -2.01 8.18
CA SER A 84 6.14 -0.78 8.90
C SER A 84 4.63 -0.51 8.89
N TYR A 85 3.96 -0.70 7.75
CA TYR A 85 2.52 -0.54 7.62
C TYR A 85 1.75 -1.51 8.53
N LEU A 86 2.08 -2.81 8.50
CA LEU A 86 1.41 -3.82 9.33
C LEU A 86 1.71 -3.62 10.83
N THR A 87 2.91 -3.18 11.17
CA THR A 87 3.27 -2.83 12.55
C THR A 87 2.46 -1.63 13.04
N LEU A 88 2.30 -0.61 12.19
CA LEU A 88 1.43 0.54 12.47
C LEU A 88 -0.02 0.10 12.65
N LEU A 89 -0.49 -0.82 11.79
CA LEU A 89 -1.83 -1.40 11.85
C LEU A 89 -2.09 -2.12 13.17
N GLY A 90 -1.12 -2.90 13.67
CA GLY A 90 -1.21 -3.58 14.96
C GLY A 90 -1.24 -2.62 16.14
N ARG A 91 -0.48 -1.52 16.08
CA ARG A 91 -0.38 -0.52 17.16
C ARG A 91 -1.57 0.44 17.24
N VAL A 92 -2.04 0.95 16.11
CA VAL A 92 -3.03 2.04 16.04
C VAL A 92 -4.42 1.52 15.61
N GLY A 93 -4.50 0.27 15.13
CA GLY A 93 -5.73 -0.39 14.68
C GLY A 93 -6.06 -0.11 13.21
N VAL A 94 -6.83 -1.03 12.59
CA VAL A 94 -7.11 -1.04 11.14
C VAL A 94 -7.75 0.26 10.65
N ALA A 95 -8.71 0.80 11.40
CA ALA A 95 -9.43 2.01 11.02
C ALA A 95 -8.52 3.26 10.96
N ARG A 96 -7.55 3.36 11.87
CA ARG A 96 -6.61 4.49 11.90
C ARG A 96 -5.40 4.25 10.96
N GLY A 97 -4.97 3.00 10.78
CA GLY A 97 -3.90 2.66 9.83
C GLY A 97 -4.25 3.01 8.39
N ALA A 98 -5.54 2.98 8.02
CA ALA A 98 -6.03 3.44 6.73
C ALA A 98 -5.75 4.93 6.44
N TYR A 99 -5.45 5.76 7.45
CA TYR A 99 -5.04 7.14 7.21
C TYR A 99 -3.68 7.23 6.51
N ALA A 100 -2.80 6.24 6.70
CA ALA A 100 -1.49 6.23 6.04
C ALA A 100 -1.64 6.18 4.51
N SER A 101 -2.58 5.38 3.98
CA SER A 101 -2.81 5.30 2.54
C SER A 101 -3.35 6.58 1.91
N LEU A 102 -3.95 7.48 2.71
CA LEU A 102 -4.38 8.80 2.24
C LEU A 102 -3.20 9.78 2.12
N ILE A 103 -2.11 9.55 2.85
CA ILE A 103 -0.93 10.39 2.84
C ILE A 103 0.02 9.99 1.71
N PHE A 104 -0.01 8.72 1.26
CA PHE A 104 0.89 8.25 0.20
C PHE A 104 0.85 9.08 -1.09
N PRO A 105 -0.32 9.47 -1.64
CA PRO A 105 -0.34 10.31 -2.84
C PRO A 105 0.29 11.70 -2.61
N LEU A 106 0.10 12.28 -1.43
CA LEU A 106 0.68 13.59 -1.08
C LEU A 106 2.20 13.52 -1.03
N VAL A 107 2.74 12.47 -0.40
CA VAL A 107 4.18 12.24 -0.34
C VAL A 107 4.75 11.94 -1.72
N ALA A 108 4.06 11.12 -2.52
CA ALA A 108 4.46 10.81 -3.89
C ALA A 108 4.52 12.06 -4.78
N LEU A 109 3.50 12.91 -4.73
CA LEU A 109 3.47 14.18 -5.48
C LEU A 109 4.57 15.15 -5.00
N GLY A 110 4.82 15.21 -3.68
CA GLY A 110 5.90 16.02 -3.12
C GLY A 110 7.28 15.59 -3.62
N ILE A 111 7.56 14.28 -3.58
CA ILE A 111 8.81 13.72 -4.10
C ILE A 111 8.91 13.95 -5.61
N SER A 112 7.87 13.70 -6.39
CA SER A 112 7.86 13.92 -7.84
C SER A 112 8.06 15.42 -8.20
N THR A 113 7.56 16.35 -7.38
CA THR A 113 7.82 17.79 -7.57
C THR A 113 9.30 18.13 -7.39
N ILE A 114 9.96 17.54 -6.39
CA ILE A 114 11.35 17.85 -6.06
C ILE A 114 12.34 17.11 -6.97
N VAL A 115 12.09 15.82 -7.23
CA VAL A 115 13.01 14.91 -7.91
C VAL A 115 12.79 14.88 -9.41
N GLU A 116 11.53 14.96 -9.87
CA GLU A 116 11.17 14.83 -11.28
C GLU A 116 10.77 16.16 -11.92
N GLY A 117 10.70 17.25 -11.14
CA GLY A 117 10.29 18.57 -11.62
C GLY A 117 8.80 18.64 -12.01
N TYR A 118 7.96 17.84 -11.35
CA TYR A 118 6.53 17.73 -11.66
C TYR A 118 5.83 19.10 -11.70
N GLN A 119 5.13 19.36 -12.81
CA GLN A 119 4.32 20.56 -13.01
C GLN A 119 2.91 20.33 -12.49
N TRP A 120 2.52 21.12 -11.48
CA TRP A 120 1.21 21.01 -10.85
C TRP A 120 0.09 21.36 -11.83
N SER A 121 -0.76 20.39 -12.15
CA SER A 121 -1.99 20.65 -12.89
C SER A 121 -3.12 21.09 -11.96
N ALA A 122 -4.10 21.81 -12.50
CA ALA A 122 -5.32 22.16 -11.77
C ALA A 122 -6.04 20.90 -11.21
N TYR A 123 -6.03 19.79 -11.97
CA TYR A 123 -6.60 18.52 -11.53
C TYR A 123 -5.86 17.90 -10.33
N ALA A 124 -4.52 17.97 -10.31
CA ALA A 124 -3.73 17.52 -9.17
C ALA A 124 -4.04 18.34 -7.91
N GLY A 125 -4.17 19.66 -8.05
CA GLY A 125 -4.57 20.55 -6.96
C GLY A 125 -5.96 20.21 -6.40
N VAL A 126 -6.96 19.99 -7.26
CA VAL A 126 -8.30 19.56 -6.83
C VAL A 126 -8.27 18.19 -6.15
N GLY A 127 -7.51 17.24 -6.69
CA GLY A 127 -7.33 15.92 -6.09
C GLY A 127 -6.73 16.00 -4.68
N VAL A 128 -5.69 16.81 -4.49
CA VAL A 128 -5.08 17.07 -3.19
C VAL A 128 -6.07 17.71 -2.22
N ALA A 129 -6.83 18.72 -2.66
CA ALA A 129 -7.85 19.36 -1.83
C ALA A 129 -8.94 18.36 -1.38
N LEU A 130 -9.38 17.48 -2.27
CA LEU A 130 -10.35 16.43 -1.95
C LEU A 130 -9.81 15.42 -0.93
N ILE A 131 -8.56 14.97 -1.09
CA ILE A 131 -7.90 14.06 -0.14
C ILE A 131 -7.81 14.70 1.26
N LEU A 132 -7.36 15.96 1.33
CA LEU A 132 -7.23 16.70 2.60
C LEU A 132 -8.60 16.92 3.27
N THR A 133 -9.61 17.31 2.48
CA THR A 133 -10.97 17.53 2.99
C THR A 133 -11.60 16.22 3.48
N GLY A 134 -11.42 15.12 2.74
CA GLY A 134 -11.84 13.79 3.14
C GLY A 134 -11.17 13.34 4.45
N ASN A 135 -9.86 13.56 4.58
CA ASN A 135 -9.13 13.25 5.81
C ASN A 135 -9.69 14.02 7.01
N LEU A 136 -9.91 15.33 6.86
CA LEU A 136 -10.44 16.20 7.92
C LEU A 136 -11.84 15.78 8.38
N LEU A 137 -12.72 15.39 7.44
CA LEU A 137 -14.08 14.92 7.75
C LEU A 137 -14.09 13.63 8.57
N ILE A 138 -13.23 12.68 8.23
CA ILE A 138 -13.14 11.40 8.94
C ILE A 138 -12.52 11.61 10.33
N LEU A 139 -11.47 12.43 10.44
CA LEU A 139 -10.85 12.76 11.72
C LEU A 139 -11.84 13.45 12.68
N ARG A 140 -12.67 14.36 12.16
CA ARG A 140 -13.74 15.03 12.93
C ARG A 140 -14.83 14.07 13.41
N ARG A 141 -15.17 13.02 12.64
CA ARG A 141 -16.10 11.98 13.07
C ARG A 141 -15.50 11.03 14.11
N GLY A 142 -14.22 10.69 13.99
CA GLY A 142 -13.48 9.85 14.95
C GLY A 142 -13.36 10.45 16.35
N SER A 143 -13.51 11.76 16.50
CA SER A 143 -13.48 12.45 17.80
C SER A 143 -14.82 12.48 18.54
N ARG A 144 -15.92 11.96 17.95
CA ARG A 144 -17.27 11.96 18.55
C ARG A 144 -17.72 10.62 19.17
N ALA A 145 -16.89 9.58 19.14
CA ALA A 145 -17.29 8.25 19.59
C ALA A 145 -16.36 7.68 20.68
N ILE A 146 -16.35 8.29 21.87
CA ILE A 146 -16.10 7.60 23.15
C ILE A 146 -16.88 8.34 24.27
N PRO A 147 -18.10 7.92 24.64
CA PRO A 147 -18.54 8.04 26.03
C PRO A 147 -17.72 7.04 26.87
N ARG A 148 -17.21 7.53 28.01
CA ARG A 148 -16.36 6.79 28.96
C ARG A 148 -16.98 5.49 29.45
#